data_AF-A0A924PGJ1-F1
#
_entry.id   AF-A0A924PGJ1-F1
#
_cell.length_a   1.000
_cell.length_b   1.000
_cell.length_c   1.000
_cell.angle_alpha   90.00
_cell.angle_beta   90.00
_cell.angle_gamma   90.00
#
_symmetry.space_group_name_H-M   'P 1'
#
loop_
_entity.id
_entity.type
_entity.pdbx_description
1 polymer ?
#
loop_
_entity_poly.entity_id
_entity_poly.type
_entity_poly.pdbx_seq_one_letter_code
_entity_poly.pdbx_strand_id
1 'polypeptide(L)' 'AGCLDRCSEGPLLVVYPQAIWYTFVDNEDIDEIIDSHLINGKVVERLAI' A
#
# COMPACT_ATOMS: atom_id res chain seq x y z
N ALA A 1 -9.37 10.47 0.06
CA ALA A 1 -8.94 10.55 1.47
C ALA A 1 -8.19 11.86 1.68
N GLY A 2 -8.22 12.42 2.89
CA GLY A 2 -7.39 13.56 3.28
C GLY A 2 -6.06 13.11 3.87
N CYS A 3 -5.49 13.89 4.78
CA CYS A 3 -4.36 13.46 5.60
C CYS A 3 -4.75 12.19 6.39
N LEU A 4 -3.84 11.21 6.46
CA LEU A 4 -4.02 9.97 7.21
C LEU A 4 -3.25 9.99 8.56
N ASP A 5 -2.94 11.17 9.08
CA ASP A 5 -2.19 11.41 10.33
C ASP A 5 -0.79 10.74 10.40
N ARG A 6 -0.29 10.26 9.26
CA ARG A 6 1.02 9.62 9.09
C ARG A 6 1.89 10.38 8.09
N CYS A 7 1.97 11.71 8.23
CA CYS A 7 2.70 12.57 7.30
C CYS A 7 4.17 12.16 7.12
N SER A 8 4.82 11.65 8.17
CA SER A 8 6.22 11.22 8.14
C SER A 8 6.47 9.94 7.34
N GLU A 9 5.41 9.20 7.00
CA GLU A 9 5.45 7.90 6.30
C GLU A 9 4.88 8.02 4.87
N GLY A 10 4.62 9.25 4.40
CA GLY A 10 4.12 9.51 3.05
C GLY A 10 5.17 9.22 1.97
N PRO A 11 4.78 8.73 0.77
CA PRO A 11 3.43 8.43 0.29
C PRO A 11 2.79 7.18 0.92
N LEU A 12 1.46 7.22 1.16
CA LEU A 12 0.72 6.16 1.84
C LEU A 12 -0.46 5.66 1.02
N LEU A 13 -0.68 4.35 1.06
CA LEU A 13 -1.84 3.67 0.50
C LEU A 13 -2.40 2.68 1.53
N VAL A 14 -3.73 2.63 1.67
CA VAL A 14 -4.41 1.69 2.58
C VAL A 14 -5.40 0.84 1.81
N VAL A 15 -5.33 -0.49 1.99
CA VAL A 15 -6.21 -1.48 1.37
C VAL A 15 -7.18 -2.04 2.41
N TYR A 16 -8.48 -1.84 2.17
CA TYR A 16 -9.58 -2.40 2.96
C TYR A 16 -10.16 -3.67 2.31
N PRO A 17 -10.79 -4.58 3.08
CA PRO A 17 -11.17 -4.49 4.49
C PRO A 17 -10.05 -4.81 5.50
N GLN A 18 -8.90 -5.30 5.03
CA GLN A 18 -7.81 -5.78 5.89
C GLN A 18 -7.03 -4.65 6.59
N ALA A 19 -7.26 -3.39 6.20
CA ALA A 19 -6.55 -2.21 6.71
C ALA A 19 -5.02 -2.34 6.61
N ILE A 20 -4.53 -2.89 5.49
CA ILE A 20 -3.10 -3.01 5.20
C ILE A 20 -2.59 -1.68 4.68
N TRP A 21 -1.49 -1.20 5.26
CA TRP A 21 -0.85 0.06 4.89
C TRP A 21 0.39 -0.22 4.05
N TYR A 22 0.60 0.57 3.01
CA TYR A 22 1.74 0.49 2.12
C TYR A 22 2.42 1.85 2.00
N THR A 23 3.75 1.84 1.95
CA THR A 23 4.55 2.90 1.32
C THR A 23 4.91 2.49 -0.10
N PHE A 24 5.15 3.45 -0.98
CA PHE A 24 5.59 3.19 -2.35
C PHE A 24 6.43 4.37 -2.85
N VAL A 25 7.36 4.09 -3.77
CA VAL A 25 8.27 5.11 -4.34
C VAL A 25 7.89 5.45 -5.77
N ASP A 26 7.46 4.47 -6.55
CA ASP A 26 7.14 4.61 -7.97
C ASP A 26 5.84 3.88 -8.37
N ASN A 27 5.55 3.87 -9.67
CA ASN A 27 4.36 3.18 -10.20
C ASN A 27 4.53 1.65 -10.25
N GLU A 28 5.77 1.14 -10.32
CA GLU A 28 6.02 -0.30 -10.36
C GLU A 28 5.65 -0.95 -9.03
N ASP A 29 5.92 -0.26 -7.91
CA ASP A 29 5.44 -0.63 -6.58
C ASP A 29 3.91 -0.72 -6.51
N ILE A 30 3.20 0.21 -7.16
CA ILE A 30 1.74 0.23 -7.20
C ILE A 30 1.21 -0.95 -8.02
N ASP A 31 1.80 -1.20 -9.20
CA ASP A 31 1.43 -2.32 -10.06
C ASP A 31 1.64 -3.66 -9.34
N GLU A 32 2.70 -3.80 -8.55
CA GLU A 32 2.94 -4.99 -7.71
C GLU A 32 1.89 -5.15 -6.60
N ILE A 33 1.50 -4.06 -5.91
CA ILE A 33 0.42 -4.11 -4.90
C ILE A 33 -0.89 -4.55 -5.56
N ILE A 34 -1.21 -4.06 -6.76
CA ILE A 34 -2.43 -4.44 -7.47
C ILE A 34 -2.38 -5.93 -7.84
N ASP A 35 -1.33 -6.39 -8.50
CA ASP A 35 -1.24 -7.77 -8.96
C ASP A 35 -1.14 -8.76 -7.78
N SER A 36 -0.23 -8.51 -6.84
CA SER A 36 -0.02 -9.44 -5.72
C SER A 36 -1.16 -9.36 -4.70
N HIS A 37 -1.50 -8.17 -4.19
CA HIS A 37 -2.44 -8.06 -3.08
C HIS A 37 -3.89 -8.04 -3.56
N LEU A 38 -4.24 -7.17 -4.51
CA LEU A 38 -5.66 -7.04 -4.91
C LEU A 38 -6.13 -8.21 -5.77
N ILE A 39 -5.33 -8.69 -6.70
CA ILE A 39 -5.72 -9.79 -7.60
C ILE A 39 -5.44 -11.15 -6.95
N ASN A 40 -4.23 -11.35 -6.41
CA ASN A 40 -3.81 -12.66 -5.88
C ASN A 40 -3.99 -12.82 -4.36
N GLY A 41 -4.40 -11.78 -3.63
CA GLY A 41 -4.62 -11.85 -2.17
C GLY A 41 -3.33 -11.96 -1.34
N LYS A 42 -2.16 -11.68 -1.93
CA LYS A 42 -0.85 -11.79 -1.29
C LYS A 42 -0.31 -10.41 -0.95
N VAL A 43 -0.15 -10.15 0.35
CA VAL A 43 0.42 -8.89 0.84
C VAL A 43 1.88 -8.75 0.41
N VAL A 44 2.24 -7.56 -0.05
CA VAL A 44 3.60 -7.23 -0.47
C VAL A 44 4.40 -6.76 0.75
N GLU A 45 4.97 -7.70 1.51
CA GLU A 45 5.59 -7.39 2.82
C GLU A 45 6.74 -6.37 2.75
N ARG A 46 7.42 -6.24 1.60
CA ARG A 46 8.49 -5.24 1.42
C ARG A 46 7.97 -3.79 1.46
N LEU A 47 6.72 -3.59 1.07
CA LEU A 47 6.06 -2.28 0.98
C LEU A 47 5.13 -2.03 2.18
N ALA A 48 4.74 -3.10 2.90
CA ALA A 48 3.80 -3.03 4.01
C ALA A 48 4.41 -2.37 5.25
N ILE A 49 3.57 -1.62 5.99
CA ILE A 49 3.92 -0.90 7.23
C ILE A 49 3.08 -1.38 8.41
#